data_AF-A0A0N5DAY6-F1
#
_entry.id   AF-A0A0N5DAY6-F1
#
_cell.length_a   1.000
_cell.length_b   1.000
_cell.length_c   1.000
_cell.angle_alpha   90.00
_cell.angle_beta   90.00
_cell.angle_gamma   90.00
#
_symmetry.space_group_name_H-M   'P 1'
#
loop_
_entity.id
_entity.type
_entity.pdbx_description
1 polymer ?
#
loop_
_entity_poly.entity_id
_entity_poly.type
_entity_poly.pdbx_seq_one_letter_code
_entity_poly.pdbx_strand_id
1 'polypeptide(L)'
;MTISYNLDIASASHLNFFRLVFRWKGSIWKLCLKELTIWTFIFLIIAFIYRSPYFLAQNHKIAFERLVNYFNSHLNYIPLTFMLGFFVQIVIQRWSILFENMGFVESAYVYGDDDDSRLWRRTMGRYLCLTQLLVYRDISVRIRKRFPSYESIIEAEMLESVQMKFDKYWVPINWIYALIIRARKNGKIPSDSFTNKLCDVLLCNYDWVPIPLAYPQLVFLAVYTYFAICLISRQFIITEHEDATNKNNIDLILPYVTMMEFIIFVGWMKVAEGLLNPFGEDDDDFECDFLLRKNLATSLYIVDNPSNNAPDLEKDQFWSDNEINIKQSANQSINALVGSATLARC
;
A
#
# COMPACT_ATOMS: atom_id res chain seq x y z
N MET A 1 5.22 11.22 0.27
CA MET A 1 4.02 11.35 1.10
C MET A 1 2.94 10.58 0.39
N THR A 2 2.49 9.47 0.96
CA THR A 2 1.35 8.67 0.49
C THR A 2 0.20 9.59 0.09
N ILE A 3 -0.42 9.35 -1.06
CA ILE A 3 -1.33 10.34 -1.67
C ILE A 3 -2.73 10.19 -1.10
N SER A 4 -3.16 11.18 -0.31
CA SER A 4 -4.54 11.25 0.17
C SER A 4 -5.49 11.82 -0.89
N TYR A 5 -6.56 11.09 -1.18
CA TYR A 5 -7.64 11.53 -2.07
C TYR A 5 -9.05 11.32 -1.46
N ASN A 6 -9.12 10.98 -0.17
CA ASN A 6 -10.37 10.64 0.52
C ASN A 6 -11.40 11.78 0.47
N LEU A 7 -10.94 13.04 0.57
CA LEU A 7 -11.82 14.21 0.50
C LEU A 7 -12.47 14.36 -0.87
N ASP A 8 -11.74 14.06 -1.95
CA ASP A 8 -12.24 14.22 -3.32
C ASP A 8 -13.33 13.22 -3.68
N ILE A 9 -13.38 12.07 -2.97
CA ILE A 9 -14.39 11.02 -3.15
C ILE A 9 -15.42 10.95 -2.02
N ALA A 10 -15.44 11.94 -1.12
CA ALA A 10 -16.36 11.93 0.02
C ALA A 10 -17.85 11.96 -0.37
N SER A 11 -18.17 12.35 -1.60
CA SER A 11 -19.52 12.32 -2.19
C SER A 11 -19.56 11.43 -3.44
N ALA A 12 -20.70 10.84 -3.78
CA ALA A 12 -20.87 10.08 -5.01
C ALA A 12 -21.19 10.99 -6.23
N SER A 13 -20.39 12.03 -6.48
CA SER A 13 -20.58 12.92 -7.62
C SER A 13 -20.05 12.30 -8.92
N HIS A 14 -20.78 12.48 -10.02
CA HIS A 14 -20.37 12.02 -11.36
C HIS A 14 -19.01 12.58 -11.82
N LEU A 15 -18.57 13.72 -11.27
CA LEU A 15 -17.31 14.37 -11.61
C LEU A 15 -16.09 13.86 -10.82
N ASN A 16 -16.31 13.08 -9.75
CA ASN A 16 -15.21 12.63 -8.88
C ASN A 16 -14.27 11.65 -9.58
N PHE A 17 -14.80 10.85 -10.49
CA PHE A 17 -13.98 10.00 -11.35
C PHE A 17 -12.95 10.81 -12.15
N PHE A 18 -13.38 11.90 -12.81
CA PHE A 18 -12.48 12.74 -13.60
C PHE A 18 -11.42 13.41 -12.73
N ARG A 19 -11.78 13.84 -11.50
CA ARG A 19 -10.82 14.42 -10.56
C ARG A 19 -9.70 13.44 -10.18
N LEU A 20 -10.00 12.15 -10.08
CA LEU A 20 -9.00 11.12 -9.80
C LEU A 20 -8.16 10.77 -11.02
N VAL A 21 -8.81 10.53 -12.17
CA VAL A 21 -8.11 10.11 -13.39
C VAL A 21 -7.10 11.14 -13.84
N PHE A 22 -7.35 12.44 -13.67
CA PHE A 22 -6.38 13.47 -14.10
C PHE A 22 -5.26 13.77 -13.08
N ARG A 23 -5.14 13.01 -11.99
CA ARG A 23 -3.98 13.14 -11.09
C ARG A 23 -2.73 12.51 -11.70
N TRP A 24 -1.57 13.09 -11.39
CA TRP A 24 -0.29 12.62 -11.90
C TRP A 24 0.51 11.79 -10.89
N LYS A 25 0.71 12.30 -9.67
CA LYS A 25 1.44 11.58 -8.62
C LYS A 25 0.67 10.31 -8.23
N GLY A 26 1.37 9.20 -8.04
CA GLY A 26 0.77 7.88 -7.73
C GLY A 26 -0.22 7.35 -8.77
N SER A 27 -0.28 7.97 -9.95
CA SER A 27 -1.30 7.62 -10.94
C SER A 27 -0.87 6.48 -11.85
N ILE A 28 -1.86 5.81 -12.44
CA ILE A 28 -1.66 4.82 -13.50
C ILE A 28 -0.88 5.40 -14.70
N TRP A 29 -1.01 6.70 -14.97
CA TRP A 29 -0.28 7.38 -16.04
C TRP A 29 1.22 7.42 -15.74
N LYS A 30 1.61 7.79 -14.52
CA LYS A 30 3.03 7.82 -14.12
C LYS A 30 3.66 6.43 -14.21
N LEU A 31 2.90 5.38 -13.88
CA LEU A 31 3.35 4.00 -13.88
C LEU A 31 3.51 3.43 -15.30
N CYS A 32 2.56 3.68 -16.20
CA CYS A 32 2.50 2.98 -17.50
C CYS A 32 2.95 3.81 -18.70
N LEU A 33 2.96 5.14 -18.62
CA LEU A 33 3.14 5.99 -19.81
C LEU A 33 4.48 5.72 -20.51
N LYS A 34 5.57 5.49 -19.75
CA LYS A 34 6.88 5.15 -20.32
C LYS A 34 6.84 3.85 -21.12
N GLU A 35 6.28 2.79 -20.53
CA GLU A 35 6.19 1.48 -21.19
C GLU A 35 5.25 1.52 -22.40
N LEU A 36 4.12 2.24 -22.29
CA LEU A 36 3.20 2.46 -23.39
C LEU A 36 3.90 3.20 -24.54
N THR A 37 4.68 4.25 -24.26
CA THR A 37 5.40 4.97 -25.33
C THR A 37 6.41 4.08 -26.05
N ILE A 38 7.13 3.21 -25.32
CA ILE A 38 8.05 2.24 -25.91
C ILE A 38 7.29 1.22 -26.76
N TRP A 39 6.21 0.65 -26.22
CA TRP A 39 5.37 -0.32 -26.93
C TRP A 39 4.79 0.29 -28.21
N THR A 40 4.24 1.50 -28.15
CA THR A 40 3.70 2.22 -29.30
C THR A 40 4.79 2.53 -30.34
N PHE A 41 5.98 2.93 -29.90
CA PHE A 41 7.10 3.18 -30.81
C PHE A 41 7.49 1.90 -31.58
N ILE A 42 7.61 0.77 -30.89
CA ILE A 42 7.91 -0.53 -31.52
C ILE A 42 6.77 -0.95 -32.46
N PHE A 43 5.52 -0.77 -32.05
CA PHE A 43 4.35 -1.06 -32.87
C PHE A 43 4.38 -0.27 -34.19
N LEU A 44 4.69 1.03 -34.12
CA LEU A 44 4.79 1.90 -35.29
C LEU A 44 5.98 1.54 -36.19
N ILE A 45 7.10 1.08 -35.62
CA ILE A 45 8.23 0.56 -36.42
C ILE A 45 7.80 -0.67 -37.22
N ILE A 46 7.13 -1.63 -36.57
CA ILE A 46 6.64 -2.85 -37.25
C ILE A 46 5.63 -2.48 -38.34
N ALA A 47 4.70 -1.56 -38.03
CA ALA A 47 3.74 -1.05 -39.01
C ALA A 47 4.45 -0.38 -40.19
N PHE A 48 5.46 0.44 -39.94
CA PHE A 48 6.26 1.10 -40.97
C PHE A 48 7.00 0.09 -41.86
N ILE A 49 7.62 -0.94 -41.27
CA ILE A 49 8.29 -2.01 -42.00
C ILE A 49 7.30 -2.76 -42.89
N TYR A 50 6.12 -3.12 -42.37
CA TYR A 50 5.05 -3.81 -43.12
C TYR A 50 4.49 -2.97 -44.28
N ARG A 51 4.18 -1.69 -44.04
CA ARG A 51 3.57 -0.82 -45.05
C ARG A 51 4.57 -0.38 -46.11
N SER A 52 5.81 -0.12 -45.72
CA SER A 52 6.84 0.41 -46.62
C SER A 52 7.18 -0.59 -47.74
N PRO A 53 7.18 -0.14 -49.02
CA PRO A 53 7.50 -0.99 -50.16
C PRO A 53 8.99 -1.39 -50.21
N TYR A 54 9.84 -0.70 -49.46
CA TYR A 54 11.29 -0.92 -49.48
C TYR A 54 11.74 -2.11 -48.61
N PHE A 55 10.98 -2.47 -47.56
CA PHE A 55 11.40 -3.49 -46.60
C PHE A 55 10.77 -4.87 -46.84
N LEU A 56 9.50 -4.93 -47.24
CA LEU A 56 8.77 -6.19 -47.42
C LEU A 56 8.22 -6.31 -48.85
N ALA A 57 8.71 -7.31 -49.59
CA ALA A 57 8.13 -7.70 -50.87
C ALA A 57 6.74 -8.35 -50.69
N GLN A 58 5.92 -8.38 -51.74
CA GLN A 58 4.53 -8.83 -51.67
C GLN A 58 4.35 -10.24 -51.07
N ASN A 59 5.23 -11.18 -51.43
CA ASN A 59 5.20 -12.54 -50.89
C ASN A 59 5.44 -12.58 -49.36
N HIS A 60 6.31 -11.70 -48.86
CA HIS A 60 6.60 -11.61 -47.42
C HIS A 60 5.49 -10.88 -46.66
N LYS A 61 4.79 -9.93 -47.30
CA LYS A 61 3.59 -9.30 -46.72
C LYS A 61 2.48 -10.32 -46.47
N ILE A 62 2.23 -11.21 -47.44
CA ILE A 62 1.25 -12.31 -47.27
C ILE A 62 1.67 -13.25 -46.12
N ALA A 63 2.96 -13.58 -46.01
CA ALA A 63 3.46 -14.40 -44.91
C ALA A 63 3.27 -13.70 -43.54
N PHE A 64 3.53 -12.40 -43.47
CA PHE A 64 3.29 -11.59 -42.28
C PHE A 64 1.81 -11.58 -41.89
N GLU A 65 0.90 -11.39 -42.84
CA GLU A 65 -0.55 -11.39 -42.59
C GLU A 65 -1.04 -12.73 -42.04
N ARG A 66 -0.52 -13.85 -42.54
CA ARG A 66 -0.78 -15.18 -41.98
C ARG A 66 -0.29 -15.28 -40.53
N LEU A 67 0.88 -14.72 -40.22
CA LEU A 67 1.44 -14.68 -38.88
C LEU A 67 0.58 -13.83 -37.92
N VAL A 68 0.11 -12.67 -38.38
CA VAL A 68 -0.82 -11.80 -37.65
C VAL A 68 -2.09 -12.58 -37.27
N ASN A 69 -2.72 -13.24 -38.26
CA ASN A 69 -3.93 -14.03 -38.03
C ASN A 69 -3.69 -15.23 -37.11
N TYR A 70 -2.54 -15.91 -37.25
CA TYR A 70 -2.15 -17.01 -36.37
C TYR A 70 -2.04 -16.56 -34.92
N PHE A 71 -1.29 -15.49 -34.65
CA PHE A 71 -1.15 -15.00 -33.29
C PHE A 71 -2.46 -14.47 -32.71
N ASN A 72 -3.28 -13.80 -33.52
CA ASN A 72 -4.56 -13.26 -33.06
C ASN A 72 -5.53 -14.36 -32.61
N SER A 73 -5.56 -15.52 -33.30
CA SER A 73 -6.41 -16.65 -32.88
C SER A 73 -5.94 -17.34 -31.60
N HIS A 74 -4.64 -17.26 -31.30
CA HIS A 74 -4.03 -17.90 -30.11
C HIS A 74 -3.94 -16.98 -28.89
N LEU A 75 -4.18 -15.66 -29.03
CA LEU A 75 -4.17 -14.71 -27.92
C LEU A 75 -5.18 -15.07 -26.82
N ASN A 76 -6.32 -15.68 -27.18
CA ASN A 76 -7.36 -16.08 -26.24
C ASN A 76 -6.93 -17.21 -25.29
N TYR A 77 -5.81 -17.88 -25.56
CA TYR A 77 -5.28 -18.94 -24.70
C TYR A 77 -4.60 -18.42 -23.43
N ILE A 78 -4.29 -17.13 -23.35
CA ILE A 78 -3.66 -16.50 -22.18
C ILE A 78 -4.76 -15.86 -21.31
N PRO A 79 -5.17 -16.47 -20.17
CA PRO A 79 -6.23 -15.94 -19.33
C PRO A 79 -5.72 -14.83 -18.40
N LEU A 80 -5.32 -13.69 -18.97
CA LEU A 80 -4.72 -12.57 -18.22
C LEU A 80 -5.57 -12.10 -17.05
N THR A 81 -6.88 -11.91 -17.27
CA THR A 81 -7.80 -11.40 -16.25
C THR A 81 -7.82 -12.29 -15.01
N PHE A 82 -7.82 -13.61 -15.19
CA PHE A 82 -7.81 -14.56 -14.08
C PHE A 82 -6.49 -14.50 -13.33
N MET A 83 -5.36 -14.66 -14.03
CA MET A 83 -4.04 -14.67 -13.41
C MET A 83 -3.76 -13.38 -12.63
N LEU A 84 -4.09 -12.24 -13.23
CA LEU A 84 -3.86 -10.92 -12.65
C LEU A 84 -4.80 -10.64 -11.47
N GLY A 85 -6.06 -11.08 -11.56
CA GLY A 85 -7.03 -10.96 -10.46
C GLY A 85 -6.58 -11.66 -9.19
N PHE A 86 -6.16 -12.93 -9.29
CA PHE A 86 -5.65 -13.67 -8.12
C PHE A 86 -4.36 -13.05 -7.57
N PHE A 87 -3.45 -12.65 -8.46
CA PHE A 87 -2.19 -12.05 -8.06
C PHE A 87 -2.39 -10.74 -7.29
N VAL A 88 -3.19 -9.82 -7.84
CA VAL A 88 -3.48 -8.52 -7.21
C VAL A 88 -4.19 -8.72 -5.88
N GLN A 89 -5.14 -9.65 -5.77
CA GLN A 89 -5.83 -9.96 -4.53
C GLN A 89 -4.87 -10.38 -3.41
N ILE A 90 -3.92 -11.28 -3.71
CA ILE A 90 -2.91 -11.74 -2.75
C ILE A 90 -2.00 -10.59 -2.32
N VAL A 91 -1.58 -9.74 -3.26
CA VAL A 91 -0.74 -8.57 -2.96
C VAL A 91 -1.49 -7.58 -2.06
N ILE A 92 -2.74 -7.24 -2.36
CA ILE A 92 -3.56 -6.33 -1.54
C ILE A 92 -3.76 -6.91 -0.14
N GLN A 93 -4.06 -8.20 -0.01
CA GLN A 93 -4.22 -8.84 1.30
C GLN A 93 -2.96 -8.73 2.14
N ARG A 94 -1.78 -9.00 1.55
CA ARG A 94 -0.50 -8.84 2.23
C ARG A 94 -0.24 -7.39 2.60
N TRP A 95 -0.49 -6.44 1.69
CA TRP A 95 -0.35 -5.02 1.94
C TRP A 95 -1.20 -4.54 3.14
N SER A 96 -2.46 -4.98 3.23
CA SER A 96 -3.34 -4.62 4.35
C SER A 96 -2.82 -5.13 5.69
N ILE A 97 -2.33 -6.38 5.74
CA ILE A 97 -1.74 -6.95 6.96
C ILE A 97 -0.48 -6.16 7.35
N LEU A 98 0.36 -5.76 6.39
CA LEU A 98 1.53 -4.92 6.66
C LEU A 98 1.13 -3.57 7.26
N PHE A 99 0.07 -2.95 6.74
CA PHE A 99 -0.46 -1.69 7.25
C PHE A 99 -0.99 -1.81 8.68
N GLU A 100 -1.79 -2.83 8.97
CA GLU A 100 -2.34 -3.09 10.32
C GLU A 100 -1.24 -3.28 11.36
N ASN A 101 -0.09 -3.83 10.94
CA ASN A 101 1.07 -4.07 11.80
C ASN A 101 2.05 -2.89 11.90
N MET A 102 1.74 -1.72 11.32
CA MET A 102 2.64 -0.55 11.38
C MET A 102 2.85 0.03 12.79
N GLY A 103 2.21 -0.50 13.84
CA GLY A 103 2.57 -0.22 15.24
C GLY A 103 2.43 1.26 15.65
N PHE A 104 1.27 1.64 16.15
CA PHE A 104 1.04 2.97 16.73
C PHE A 104 1.36 2.96 18.24
N VAL A 105 2.17 3.92 18.70
CA VAL A 105 2.59 4.01 20.11
C VAL A 105 1.79 5.10 20.81
N GLU A 106 0.54 4.79 21.16
CA GLU A 106 -0.43 5.76 21.71
C GLU A 106 -0.96 5.38 23.11
N SER A 107 -0.26 4.53 23.87
CA SER A 107 -0.70 4.13 25.22
C SER A 107 0.42 4.16 26.27
N ALA A 108 0.06 4.45 27.53
CA ALA A 108 0.93 4.44 28.69
C ALA A 108 0.20 3.84 29.90
N TYR A 109 0.87 2.96 30.67
CA TYR A 109 0.24 2.21 31.77
C TYR A 109 1.05 2.19 33.08
N VAL A 110 1.98 3.14 33.29
CA VAL A 110 2.78 3.23 34.54
C VAL A 110 2.37 4.46 35.35
N TYR A 111 2.00 4.25 36.61
CA TYR A 111 1.47 5.29 37.50
C TYR A 111 2.56 6.03 38.27
N GLY A 112 2.22 7.22 38.78
CA GLY A 112 3.05 8.04 39.66
C GLY A 112 3.47 9.37 39.03
N ASP A 113 3.38 10.44 39.82
CA ASP A 113 3.67 11.82 39.41
C ASP A 113 5.10 12.25 39.77
N ASP A 114 5.86 11.36 40.41
CA ASP A 114 7.26 11.58 40.76
C ASP A 114 8.19 11.52 39.53
N ASP A 115 9.31 12.22 39.61
CA ASP A 115 10.33 12.24 38.55
C ASP A 115 10.87 10.84 38.23
N ASP A 116 10.92 9.94 39.22
CA ASP A 116 11.29 8.54 39.00
C ASP A 116 10.24 7.81 38.13
N SER A 117 8.95 7.85 38.49
CA SER A 117 7.88 7.31 37.63
C SER A 117 7.87 7.90 36.21
N ARG A 118 8.14 9.20 36.08
CA ARG A 118 8.29 9.85 34.77
C ARG A 118 9.47 9.26 34.00
N LEU A 119 10.61 9.04 34.65
CA LEU A 119 11.77 8.39 34.05
C LEU A 119 11.44 6.99 33.54
N TRP A 120 10.72 6.17 34.31
CA TRP A 120 10.26 4.84 33.88
C TRP A 120 9.42 4.92 32.61
N ARG A 121 8.39 5.77 32.58
CA ARG A 121 7.51 5.90 31.41
C ARG A 121 8.25 6.38 30.17
N ARG A 122 9.09 7.42 30.30
CA ARG A 122 9.88 7.95 29.18
C ARG A 122 10.86 6.92 28.62
N THR A 123 11.50 6.15 29.50
CA THR A 123 12.45 5.11 29.10
C THR A 123 11.74 3.98 28.35
N MET A 124 10.60 3.50 28.85
CA MET A 124 9.80 2.49 28.15
C MET A 124 9.30 2.99 26.78
N GLY A 125 8.79 4.23 26.70
CA GLY A 125 8.35 4.84 25.43
C GLY A 125 9.48 4.99 24.42
N ARG A 126 10.68 5.38 24.87
CA ARG A 126 11.89 5.42 24.04
C ARG A 126 12.28 4.04 23.51
N TYR A 127 12.30 3.01 24.36
CA TYR A 127 12.64 1.66 23.93
C TYR A 127 11.61 1.07 22.95
N LEU A 128 10.33 1.44 23.08
CA LEU A 128 9.30 1.06 22.12
C LEU A 128 9.57 1.69 20.76
N CYS A 129 9.84 3.00 20.73
CA CYS A 129 10.19 3.71 19.50
C CYS A 129 11.53 3.22 18.92
N LEU A 130 12.49 2.83 19.75
CA LEU A 130 13.75 2.24 19.32
C LEU A 130 13.52 0.88 18.66
N THR A 131 12.67 0.02 19.24
CA THR A 131 12.26 -1.24 18.60
C THR A 131 11.69 -0.98 17.20
N GLN A 132 10.76 -0.03 17.08
CA GLN A 132 10.17 0.34 15.80
C GLN A 132 11.23 0.86 14.80
N LEU A 133 12.15 1.72 15.24
CA LEU A 133 13.25 2.20 14.42
C LEU A 133 14.13 1.05 13.91
N LEU A 134 14.48 0.11 14.78
CA LEU A 134 15.33 -1.02 14.42
C LEU A 134 14.64 -1.91 13.37
N VAL A 135 13.35 -2.21 13.55
CA VAL A 135 12.57 -2.97 12.56
C VAL A 135 12.46 -2.20 11.25
N TYR A 136 12.09 -0.91 11.29
CA TYR A 136 11.94 -0.09 10.09
C TYR A 136 13.25 0.13 9.34
N ARG A 137 14.38 0.16 10.04
CA ARG A 137 15.70 0.23 9.42
C ARG A 137 15.99 -1.01 8.56
N ASP A 138 15.48 -2.18 8.93
CA ASP A 138 15.74 -3.41 8.20
C ASP A 138 14.73 -3.65 7.05
N ILE A 139 13.49 -3.16 7.19
CA ILE A 139 12.43 -3.37 6.17
C ILE A 139 12.20 -2.16 5.22
N SER A 140 12.52 -0.93 5.65
CA SER A 140 12.29 0.29 4.86
C SER A 140 13.56 0.89 4.29
N VAL A 141 13.58 1.06 2.97
CA VAL A 141 14.72 1.63 2.24
C VAL A 141 14.98 3.08 2.67
N ARG A 142 13.91 3.88 2.84
CA ARG A 142 14.01 5.28 3.28
C ARG A 142 14.65 5.40 4.67
N ILE A 143 14.24 4.54 5.60
CA ILE A 143 14.77 4.54 6.97
C ILE A 143 16.20 4.02 7.00
N ARG A 144 16.52 2.99 6.21
CA ARG A 144 17.90 2.51 6.08
C ARG A 144 18.85 3.58 5.56
N LYS A 145 18.42 4.40 4.61
CA LYS A 145 19.21 5.55 4.12
C LYS A 145 19.37 6.64 5.18
N ARG A 146 18.34 6.88 5.99
CA ARG A 146 18.39 7.86 7.10
C ARG A 146 19.27 7.39 8.26
N PHE A 147 19.26 6.09 8.57
CA PHE A 147 20.03 5.47 9.66
C PHE A 147 20.89 4.30 9.14
N PRO A 148 22.01 4.57 8.44
CA PRO A 148 22.81 3.52 7.80
C PRO A 148 23.49 2.56 8.80
N SER A 149 24.03 3.10 9.90
CA SER A 149 24.76 2.36 10.94
C SER A 149 24.10 2.50 12.31
N TYR A 150 24.43 1.59 13.24
CA TYR A 150 23.97 1.70 14.62
C TYR A 150 24.52 2.95 15.32
N GLU A 151 25.74 3.39 14.98
CA GLU A 151 26.35 4.65 15.46
C GLU A 151 25.46 5.88 15.27
N SER A 152 24.59 5.88 14.24
CA SER A 152 23.63 6.97 14.02
C SER A 152 22.47 7.01 15.03
N ILE A 153 22.40 6.01 15.92
CA ILE A 153 21.36 5.84 16.93
C ILE A 153 21.98 6.15 18.30
N ILE A 154 21.32 6.97 19.11
CA ILE A 154 21.84 7.45 20.42
C ILE A 154 22.20 6.29 21.38
N GLU A 155 21.55 5.14 21.25
CA GLU A 155 21.79 3.95 22.10
C GLU A 155 22.75 2.92 21.45
N ALA A 156 23.55 3.36 20.46
CA ALA A 156 24.49 2.53 19.71
C ALA A 156 25.40 1.68 20.61
N GLU A 157 26.03 2.30 21.61
CA GLU A 157 26.99 1.61 22.50
C GLU A 157 26.36 0.43 23.24
N MET A 158 25.11 0.59 23.70
CA MET A 158 24.37 -0.47 24.40
C MET A 158 23.97 -1.59 23.44
N LEU A 159 23.58 -1.25 22.20
CA LEU A 159 23.27 -2.23 21.16
C LEU A 159 24.53 -2.97 20.67
N GLU A 160 25.67 -2.29 20.59
CA GLU A 160 26.96 -2.83 20.16
C GLU A 160 27.58 -3.77 21.19
N SER A 161 27.33 -3.53 22.48
CA SER A 161 27.75 -4.42 23.57
C SER A 161 27.17 -5.85 23.43
N VAL A 162 26.04 -6.00 22.74
CA VAL A 162 25.42 -7.30 22.47
C VAL A 162 26.18 -8.00 21.34
N GLN A 163 27.04 -8.96 21.71
CA GLN A 163 27.79 -9.80 20.78
C GLN A 163 26.93 -10.90 20.15
N MET A 164 25.91 -10.51 19.38
CA MET A 164 25.15 -11.42 18.52
C MET A 164 25.23 -11.01 17.06
N LYS A 165 25.27 -12.02 16.19
CA LYS A 165 25.31 -11.86 14.73
C LYS A 165 23.93 -11.59 14.12
N PHE A 166 22.85 -11.95 14.81
CA PHE A 166 21.48 -11.76 14.36
C PHE A 166 20.96 -10.35 14.67
N ASP A 167 19.83 -10.00 14.05
CA ASP A 167 19.18 -8.70 14.23
C ASP A 167 18.87 -8.42 15.70
N LYS A 168 18.96 -7.15 16.07
CA LYS A 168 18.94 -6.70 17.47
C LYS A 168 17.65 -5.99 17.88
N TYR A 169 16.62 -5.99 17.05
CA TYR A 169 15.33 -5.35 17.36
C TYR A 169 14.66 -5.93 18.62
N TRP A 170 14.98 -7.17 19.01
CA TRP A 170 14.49 -7.80 20.23
C TRP A 170 15.15 -7.26 21.51
N VAL A 171 16.29 -6.57 21.41
CA VAL A 171 17.05 -6.09 22.57
C VAL A 171 16.24 -5.05 23.37
N PRO A 172 15.70 -3.98 22.75
CA PRO A 172 14.89 -3.02 23.48
C PRO A 172 13.55 -3.61 23.96
N ILE A 173 12.98 -4.59 23.23
CA ILE A 173 11.81 -5.36 23.69
C ILE A 173 12.14 -6.05 25.03
N ASN A 174 13.27 -6.73 25.12
CA ASN A 174 13.71 -7.39 26.35
C ASN A 174 13.97 -6.37 27.48
N TRP A 175 14.52 -5.19 27.17
CA TRP A 175 14.68 -4.12 28.14
C TRP A 175 13.32 -3.63 28.67
N ILE A 176 12.32 -3.48 27.81
CA ILE A 176 10.96 -3.10 28.21
C ILE A 176 10.38 -4.17 29.14
N TYR A 177 10.48 -5.45 28.82
CA TYR A 177 10.01 -6.53 29.71
C TYR A 177 10.68 -6.48 31.08
N ALA A 178 12.00 -6.30 31.11
CA ALA A 178 12.74 -6.15 32.36
C ALA A 178 12.27 -4.92 33.16
N LEU A 179 12.00 -3.80 32.47
CA LEU A 179 11.49 -2.59 33.12
C LEU A 179 10.06 -2.78 33.65
N ILE A 180 9.17 -3.46 32.91
CA ILE A 180 7.80 -3.74 33.33
C ILE A 180 7.81 -4.59 34.61
N ILE A 181 8.60 -5.66 34.64
CA ILE A 181 8.71 -6.54 35.81
C ILE A 181 9.26 -5.78 37.02
N ARG A 182 10.27 -4.92 36.84
CA ARG A 182 10.82 -4.09 37.92
C ARG A 182 9.81 -3.05 38.41
N ALA A 183 9.11 -2.38 37.50
CA ALA A 183 8.06 -1.42 37.83
C ALA A 183 6.92 -2.08 38.60
N ARG A 184 6.56 -3.32 38.26
CA ARG A 184 5.58 -4.11 39.00
C ARG A 184 6.06 -4.46 40.41
N LYS A 185 7.30 -4.94 40.56
CA LYS A 185 7.90 -5.22 41.89
C LYS A 185 7.98 -3.96 42.77
N ASN A 186 8.22 -2.80 42.16
CA ASN A 186 8.27 -1.51 42.85
C ASN A 186 6.87 -0.90 43.09
N GLY A 187 5.79 -1.62 42.80
CA GLY A 187 4.41 -1.15 43.02
C GLY A 187 3.94 -0.03 42.09
N LYS A 188 4.71 0.31 41.05
CA LYS A 188 4.36 1.35 40.06
C LYS A 188 3.27 0.89 39.07
N ILE A 189 3.10 -0.43 38.92
CA ILE A 189 2.04 -1.06 38.14
C ILE A 189 1.06 -1.74 39.11
N PRO A 190 -0.25 -1.41 39.07
CA PRO A 190 -1.20 -1.77 40.11
C PRO A 190 -1.59 -3.25 40.11
N SER A 191 -1.68 -3.89 38.94
CA SER A 191 -2.14 -5.27 38.81
C SER A 191 -1.36 -6.06 37.75
N ASP A 192 -1.30 -7.37 37.96
CA ASP A 192 -0.67 -8.32 37.05
C ASP A 192 -1.41 -8.39 35.70
N SER A 193 -2.71 -8.09 35.68
CA SER A 193 -3.49 -7.99 34.43
C SER A 193 -2.98 -6.85 33.54
N PHE A 194 -2.64 -5.69 34.12
CA PHE A 194 -2.00 -4.59 33.38
C PHE A 194 -0.59 -4.95 32.92
N THR A 195 0.12 -5.74 33.72
CA THR A 195 1.45 -6.24 33.37
C THR A 195 1.38 -7.15 32.14
N ASN A 196 0.44 -8.09 32.09
CA ASN A 196 0.24 -8.96 30.93
C ASN A 196 -0.13 -8.16 29.67
N LYS A 197 -1.03 -7.18 29.80
CA LYS A 197 -1.44 -6.33 28.68
C LYS A 197 -0.29 -5.47 28.12
N LEU A 198 0.62 -5.02 28.98
CA LEU A 198 1.85 -4.33 28.57
C LEU A 198 2.83 -5.27 27.86
N CYS A 199 2.80 -6.55 28.19
CA CYS A 199 3.69 -7.55 27.60
C CYS A 199 3.23 -8.05 26.22
N ASP A 200 1.94 -7.90 25.90
CA ASP A 200 1.35 -8.32 24.61
C ASP A 200 1.73 -7.42 23.42
N VAL A 201 2.65 -6.47 23.60
CA VAL A 201 3.14 -5.61 22.51
C VAL A 201 4.16 -6.39 21.68
N LEU A 202 3.68 -7.19 20.73
CA LEU A 202 4.51 -7.89 19.76
C LEU A 202 4.53 -7.14 18.41
N LEU A 203 5.72 -6.73 17.98
CA LEU A 203 6.04 -6.47 16.57
C LEU A 203 6.66 -7.75 16.02
N CYS A 204 6.02 -8.42 15.05
CA CYS A 204 6.53 -9.64 14.42
C CYS A 204 6.69 -9.49 12.90
N ASN A 205 7.74 -10.14 12.40
CA ASN A 205 8.34 -10.03 11.07
C ASN A 205 7.42 -10.47 9.92
N TYR A 206 6.94 -9.52 9.12
CA TYR A 206 6.26 -9.83 7.85
C TYR A 206 7.16 -9.69 6.61
N ASP A 207 8.38 -9.17 6.75
CA ASP A 207 9.25 -8.91 5.59
C ASP A 207 10.07 -10.12 5.14
N TRP A 208 10.39 -11.05 6.06
CA TRP A 208 11.34 -12.14 5.78
C TRP A 208 10.87 -13.10 4.66
N VAL A 209 9.57 -13.38 4.59
CA VAL A 209 9.01 -14.30 3.59
C VAL A 209 8.15 -13.51 2.60
N PRO A 210 8.68 -13.15 1.42
CA PRO A 210 7.89 -12.54 0.35
C PRO A 210 7.02 -13.57 -0.36
N ILE A 211 6.16 -13.10 -1.27
CA ILE A 211 5.44 -13.99 -2.20
C ILE A 211 6.48 -14.79 -3.01
N PRO A 212 6.30 -16.12 -3.18
CA PRO A 212 7.25 -16.95 -3.92
C PRO A 212 7.58 -16.35 -5.29
N LEU A 213 8.88 -16.16 -5.55
CA LEU A 213 9.38 -15.43 -6.73
C LEU A 213 8.79 -15.92 -8.06
N ALA A 214 8.56 -17.23 -8.18
CA ALA A 214 7.98 -17.83 -9.38
C ALA A 214 6.60 -17.28 -9.74
N TYR A 215 5.84 -16.80 -8.74
CA TYR A 215 4.47 -16.34 -8.96
C TYR A 215 4.41 -14.94 -9.61
N PRO A 216 5.06 -13.88 -9.08
CA PRO A 216 5.23 -12.63 -9.82
C PRO A 216 5.88 -12.83 -11.18
N GLN A 217 6.91 -13.69 -11.28
CA GLN A 217 7.56 -14.00 -12.56
C GLN A 217 6.57 -14.53 -13.60
N LEU A 218 5.73 -15.50 -13.23
CA LEU A 218 4.71 -16.07 -14.11
C LEU A 218 3.74 -15.00 -14.61
N VAL A 219 3.23 -14.15 -13.70
CA VAL A 219 2.23 -13.12 -14.02
C VAL A 219 2.85 -12.04 -14.92
N PHE A 220 4.02 -11.53 -14.57
CA PHE A 220 4.73 -10.52 -15.36
C PHE A 220 5.08 -11.05 -16.74
N LEU A 221 5.62 -12.27 -16.83
CA LEU A 221 5.93 -12.92 -18.09
C LEU A 221 4.67 -13.08 -18.95
N ALA A 222 3.54 -13.52 -18.39
CA ALA A 222 2.30 -13.67 -19.12
C ALA A 222 1.79 -12.35 -19.70
N VAL A 223 1.79 -11.27 -18.91
CA VAL A 223 1.35 -9.93 -19.35
C VAL A 223 2.27 -9.39 -20.46
N TYR A 224 3.60 -9.42 -20.24
CA TYR A 224 4.54 -8.92 -21.24
C TYR A 224 4.55 -9.78 -22.52
N THR A 225 4.41 -11.11 -22.40
CA THR A 225 4.32 -12.00 -23.57
C THR A 225 3.06 -11.72 -24.36
N TYR A 226 1.92 -11.51 -23.69
CA TYR A 226 0.67 -11.13 -24.34
C TYR A 226 0.84 -9.84 -25.16
N PHE A 227 1.39 -8.77 -24.56
CA PHE A 227 1.58 -7.51 -25.27
C PHE A 227 2.71 -7.55 -26.33
N ALA A 228 3.69 -8.43 -26.17
CA ALA A 228 4.69 -8.71 -27.20
C ALA A 228 4.05 -9.39 -28.42
N ILE A 229 3.14 -10.34 -28.22
CA ILE A 229 2.36 -10.95 -29.30
C ILE A 229 1.45 -9.90 -29.95
N CYS A 230 0.83 -9.02 -29.17
CA CYS A 230 -0.01 -7.91 -29.69
C CYS A 230 0.75 -6.93 -30.59
N LEU A 231 2.08 -6.80 -30.47
CA LEU A 231 2.88 -6.00 -31.41
C LEU A 231 2.77 -6.49 -32.86
N ILE A 232 2.49 -7.78 -33.05
CA ILE A 232 2.32 -8.41 -34.36
C ILE A 232 0.83 -8.64 -34.63
N SER A 233 0.11 -9.32 -33.73
CA SER A 233 -1.27 -9.76 -33.99
C SER A 233 -2.30 -8.64 -34.16
N ARG A 234 -2.01 -7.44 -33.64
CA ARG A 234 -2.90 -6.26 -33.72
C ARG A 234 -2.48 -5.26 -34.81
N GLN A 235 -1.57 -5.65 -35.70
CA GLN A 235 -1.17 -4.83 -36.85
C GLN A 235 -2.30 -4.72 -37.87
N PHE A 236 -2.46 -3.54 -38.47
CA PHE A 236 -3.48 -3.31 -39.49
C PHE A 236 -3.02 -3.81 -40.86
N ILE A 237 -3.77 -4.76 -41.43
CA ILE A 237 -3.46 -5.44 -42.68
C ILE A 237 -4.07 -4.66 -43.86
N ILE A 238 -3.30 -4.52 -44.96
CA ILE A 238 -3.70 -3.76 -46.17
C ILE A 238 -4.29 -4.67 -47.26
N THR A 239 -3.87 -5.93 -47.35
CA THR A 239 -4.16 -6.75 -48.55
C THR A 239 -5.64 -7.16 -48.66
N GLU A 240 -6.24 -6.92 -49.83
CA GLU A 240 -7.63 -7.23 -50.19
C GLU A 240 -7.89 -8.72 -50.47
N HIS A 241 -7.41 -9.64 -49.63
CA HIS A 241 -7.84 -11.04 -49.73
C HIS A 241 -9.16 -11.21 -48.97
N GLU A 242 -10.19 -11.73 -49.66
CA GLU A 242 -11.57 -11.91 -49.14
C GLU A 242 -11.66 -12.76 -47.86
N ASP A 243 -10.60 -13.51 -47.52
CA ASP A 243 -10.55 -14.44 -46.39
C ASP A 243 -9.90 -13.87 -45.09
N ALA A 244 -9.53 -12.59 -45.05
CA ALA A 244 -8.87 -12.00 -43.88
C ALA A 244 -9.86 -11.56 -42.79
N THR A 245 -9.96 -12.34 -41.70
CA THR A 245 -10.84 -12.09 -40.54
C THR A 245 -10.55 -10.80 -39.76
N ASN A 246 -9.37 -10.19 -39.94
CA ASN A 246 -8.98 -8.90 -39.34
C ASN A 246 -9.06 -7.73 -40.33
N LYS A 247 -10.01 -7.76 -41.27
CA LYS A 247 -10.30 -6.61 -42.13
C LYS A 247 -11.03 -5.55 -41.30
N ASN A 248 -10.28 -4.69 -40.62
CA ASN A 248 -10.88 -3.49 -40.07
C ASN A 248 -11.26 -2.58 -41.23
N ASN A 249 -12.55 -2.20 -41.33
CA ASN A 249 -13.03 -1.22 -42.30
C ASN A 249 -12.36 0.17 -42.16
N ILE A 250 -11.58 0.37 -41.10
CA ILE A 250 -10.87 1.60 -40.76
C ILE A 250 -9.40 1.25 -40.55
N ASP A 251 -8.54 1.68 -41.48
CA ASP A 251 -7.09 1.53 -41.39
C ASP A 251 -6.51 2.67 -40.54
N LEU A 252 -6.43 2.46 -39.23
CA LEU A 252 -5.83 3.43 -38.32
C LEU A 252 -4.30 3.26 -38.32
N ILE A 253 -3.56 4.35 -38.15
CA ILE A 253 -2.10 4.28 -37.93
C ILE A 253 -1.81 3.78 -36.51
N LEU A 254 -2.69 4.09 -35.56
CA LEU A 254 -2.49 3.82 -34.14
C LEU A 254 -3.57 2.86 -33.60
N PRO A 255 -3.19 1.80 -32.85
CA PRO A 255 -4.12 0.84 -32.31
C PRO A 255 -4.72 1.32 -30.97
N TYR A 256 -5.59 2.33 -31.01
CA TYR A 256 -6.13 2.97 -29.79
C TYR A 256 -6.76 2.00 -28.80
N VAL A 257 -7.51 1.00 -29.28
CA VAL A 257 -8.16 0.00 -28.41
C VAL A 257 -7.12 -0.86 -27.70
N THR A 258 -6.09 -1.34 -28.40
CA THR A 258 -5.00 -2.11 -27.80
C THR A 258 -4.17 -1.27 -26.84
N MET A 259 -4.00 0.03 -27.10
CA MET A 259 -3.37 0.94 -26.15
C MET A 259 -4.19 1.11 -24.86
N MET A 260 -5.53 1.16 -24.96
CA MET A 260 -6.40 1.16 -23.78
C MET A 260 -6.31 -0.17 -23.01
N GLU A 261 -6.33 -1.31 -23.71
CA GLU A 261 -6.10 -2.63 -23.10
C GLU A 261 -4.74 -2.68 -22.38
N PHE A 262 -3.69 -2.11 -22.99
CA PHE A 262 -2.37 -1.99 -22.39
C PHE A 262 -2.42 -1.22 -21.07
N ILE A 263 -3.01 -0.03 -21.06
CA ILE A 263 -3.14 0.78 -19.83
C ILE A 263 -3.89 -0.01 -18.75
N ILE A 264 -4.94 -0.74 -19.10
CA ILE A 264 -5.73 -1.53 -18.13
C ILE A 264 -4.90 -2.68 -17.56
N PHE A 265 -4.35 -3.57 -18.39
CA PHE A 265 -3.68 -4.78 -17.92
C PHE A 265 -2.28 -4.50 -17.36
N VAL A 266 -1.47 -3.70 -18.06
CA VAL A 266 -0.14 -3.31 -17.57
C VAL A 266 -0.30 -2.41 -16.35
N GLY A 267 -1.26 -1.49 -16.35
CA GLY A 267 -1.55 -0.67 -15.17
C GLY A 267 -2.02 -1.48 -13.97
N TRP A 268 -2.89 -2.45 -14.17
CA TRP A 268 -3.33 -3.34 -13.09
C TRP A 268 -2.17 -4.19 -12.54
N MET A 269 -1.27 -4.66 -13.40
CA MET A 269 -0.01 -5.30 -13.00
C MET A 269 0.92 -4.33 -12.25
N LYS A 270 1.07 -3.09 -12.71
CA LYS A 270 1.88 -2.06 -12.05
C LYS A 270 1.36 -1.67 -10.67
N VAL A 271 0.04 -1.64 -10.49
CA VAL A 271 -0.56 -1.45 -9.16
C VAL A 271 -0.11 -2.56 -8.23
N ALA A 272 -0.18 -3.83 -8.65
CA ALA A 272 0.35 -4.93 -7.84
C ALA A 272 1.87 -4.83 -7.63
N GLU A 273 2.63 -4.44 -8.65
CA GLU A 273 4.08 -4.26 -8.56
C GLU A 273 4.47 -3.23 -7.48
N GLY A 274 3.82 -2.06 -7.46
CA GLY A 274 4.07 -1.03 -6.44
C GLY A 274 3.65 -1.46 -5.03
N LEU A 275 2.62 -2.30 -4.91
CA LEU A 275 2.15 -2.80 -3.61
C LEU A 275 2.94 -4.01 -3.09
N LEU A 276 3.81 -4.65 -3.89
CA LEU A 276 4.61 -5.80 -3.47
C LEU A 276 5.54 -5.47 -2.30
N ASN A 277 6.12 -4.27 -2.31
CA ASN A 277 6.98 -3.77 -1.25
C ASN A 277 6.58 -2.34 -0.85
N PRO A 278 5.62 -2.17 0.08
CA PRO A 278 5.13 -0.85 0.47
C PRO A 278 6.10 -0.06 1.38
N PHE A 279 7.28 -0.62 1.67
CA PHE A 279 8.33 0.04 2.48
C PHE A 279 9.45 0.65 1.61
N GLY A 280 9.21 0.74 0.30
CA GLY A 280 10.14 1.27 -0.70
C GLY A 280 10.22 2.79 -0.75
N GLU A 281 10.32 3.32 -1.96
CA GLU A 281 10.44 4.75 -2.24
C GLU A 281 9.38 5.31 -3.18
N ASP A 282 8.37 4.53 -3.56
CA ASP A 282 7.31 4.95 -4.46
C ASP A 282 6.40 6.01 -3.82
N ASP A 283 5.60 6.70 -4.66
CA ASP A 283 4.77 7.82 -4.23
C ASP A 283 3.76 7.40 -3.14
N ASP A 284 3.22 6.18 -3.25
CA ASP A 284 2.18 5.62 -2.39
C ASP A 284 2.69 4.62 -1.34
N ASP A 285 4.01 4.49 -1.21
CA ASP A 285 4.62 3.71 -0.13
C ASP A 285 4.33 4.32 1.24
N PHE A 286 4.49 3.49 2.27
CA PHE A 286 4.25 3.89 3.64
C PHE A 286 5.25 4.96 4.13
N GLU A 287 4.73 5.97 4.82
CA GLU A 287 5.53 7.03 5.41
C GLU A 287 6.11 6.62 6.79
N CYS A 288 6.98 5.62 6.81
CA CYS A 288 7.64 5.13 8.03
C CYS A 288 8.40 6.23 8.78
N ASP A 289 8.98 7.19 8.06
CA ASP A 289 9.76 8.29 8.66
C ASP A 289 8.87 9.24 9.47
N PHE A 290 7.73 9.61 8.88
CA PHE A 290 6.70 10.38 9.54
C PHE A 290 6.17 9.62 10.77
N LEU A 291 5.86 8.33 10.61
CA LEU A 291 5.29 7.53 11.68
C LEU A 291 6.26 7.40 12.87
N LEU A 292 7.55 7.19 12.61
CA LEU A 292 8.57 7.14 13.66
C LEU A 292 8.62 8.46 14.45
N ARG A 293 8.60 9.60 13.75
CA ARG A 293 8.62 10.94 14.39
C ARG A 293 7.35 11.20 15.18
N LYS A 294 6.18 10.86 14.61
CA LYS A 294 4.87 10.97 15.26
C LYS A 294 4.86 10.15 16.54
N ASN A 295 5.20 8.86 16.45
CA ASN A 295 5.17 7.95 17.59
C ASN A 295 6.13 8.39 18.70
N LEU A 296 7.34 8.86 18.36
CA LEU A 296 8.27 9.39 19.36
C LEU A 296 7.71 10.65 20.05
N ALA A 297 7.19 11.62 19.29
CA ALA A 297 6.66 12.85 19.87
C ALA A 297 5.40 12.59 20.71
N THR A 298 4.45 11.81 20.18
CA THR A 298 3.19 11.48 20.84
C THR A 298 3.43 10.63 22.07
N SER A 299 4.28 9.59 22.01
CA SER A 299 4.58 8.75 23.17
C SER A 299 5.19 9.56 24.32
N LEU A 300 6.19 10.40 24.03
CA LEU A 300 6.82 11.26 25.03
C LEU A 300 5.86 12.28 25.62
N TYR A 301 4.94 12.82 24.81
CA TYR A 301 3.92 13.75 25.29
C TYR A 301 2.89 13.07 26.19
N ILE A 302 2.40 11.87 25.81
CA ILE A 302 1.45 11.08 26.60
C ILE A 302 2.08 10.66 27.94
N VAL A 303 3.37 10.32 27.96
CA VAL A 303 4.01 9.87 29.21
C VAL A 303 4.45 11.01 30.13
N ASP A 304 4.71 12.20 29.59
CA ASP A 304 5.11 13.36 30.40
C ASP A 304 3.92 14.05 31.03
N ASN A 305 2.80 14.13 30.33
CA ASN A 305 1.56 14.63 30.90
C ASN A 305 0.88 13.48 31.63
N PRO A 306 0.83 13.49 32.97
CA PRO A 306 0.34 12.35 33.72
C PRO A 306 -1.07 11.99 33.24
N SER A 307 -1.30 10.69 33.03
CA SER A 307 -2.59 10.11 32.60
C SER A 307 -3.75 10.42 33.55
N ASN A 308 -3.47 11.05 34.69
CA ASN A 308 -4.43 11.48 35.69
C ASN A 308 -4.75 12.98 35.64
N ASN A 309 -4.23 13.73 34.68
CA ASN A 309 -4.56 15.14 34.45
C ASN A 309 -5.76 15.27 33.49
N ALA A 310 -6.84 14.55 33.80
CA ALA A 310 -8.10 14.73 33.09
C ALA A 310 -8.75 16.06 33.53
N PRO A 311 -9.55 16.70 32.67
CA PRO A 311 -10.39 17.82 33.08
C PRO A 311 -11.24 17.46 34.30
N ASP A 312 -11.53 18.45 35.15
CA ASP A 312 -12.37 18.27 36.33
C ASP A 312 -13.73 17.67 35.95
N LEU A 313 -14.26 16.84 36.84
CA LEU A 313 -15.56 16.21 36.64
C LEU A 313 -16.66 17.26 36.82
N GLU A 314 -17.23 17.69 35.70
CA GLU A 314 -18.38 18.58 35.65
C GLU A 314 -19.63 17.83 35.20
N LYS A 315 -20.79 18.29 35.66
CA LYS A 315 -22.06 17.86 35.10
C LYS A 315 -22.12 18.34 33.65
N ASP A 316 -22.40 17.44 32.74
CA ASP A 316 -22.56 17.81 31.34
C ASP A 316 -23.82 18.69 31.12
N GLN A 317 -23.91 19.28 29.93
CA GLN A 317 -24.98 20.23 29.58
C GLN A 317 -26.38 19.60 29.55
N PHE A 318 -26.47 18.27 29.54
CA PHE A 318 -27.73 17.51 29.48
C PHE A 318 -28.03 16.77 30.79
N TRP A 319 -27.26 17.00 31.86
CA TRP A 319 -27.35 16.26 33.12
C TRP A 319 -28.76 16.23 33.75
N SER A 320 -29.59 17.25 33.50
CA SER A 320 -30.95 17.36 34.02
C SER A 320 -32.04 17.23 32.96
N ASP A 321 -31.66 16.98 31.70
CA ASP A 321 -32.60 16.88 30.59
C ASP A 321 -33.01 15.41 30.40
N ASN A 322 -34.32 15.17 30.24
CA ASN A 322 -34.83 13.83 29.91
C ASN A 322 -34.62 13.46 28.43
N GLU A 323 -34.44 14.47 27.56
CA GLU A 323 -34.21 14.30 26.13
C GLU A 323 -33.00 15.15 25.68
N ILE A 324 -32.02 14.50 25.06
CA ILE A 324 -30.77 15.14 24.61
C ILE A 324 -30.98 15.72 23.20
N ASN A 325 -31.11 17.04 23.10
CA ASN A 325 -31.19 17.74 21.83
C ASN A 325 -29.86 18.44 21.50
N ILE A 326 -29.04 17.80 20.67
CA ILE A 326 -27.77 18.35 20.21
C ILE A 326 -28.05 19.42 19.14
N LYS A 327 -27.50 20.63 19.32
CA LYS A 327 -27.61 21.71 18.32
C LYS A 327 -27.02 21.25 16.99
N GLN A 328 -27.86 21.14 15.96
CA GLN A 328 -27.42 20.84 14.60
C GLN A 328 -27.07 22.14 13.87
N SER A 329 -25.86 22.21 13.32
CA SER A 329 -25.39 23.33 12.50
C SER A 329 -25.87 23.27 11.04
N ALA A 330 -26.52 22.17 10.63
CA ALA A 330 -27.12 22.00 9.32
C ALA A 330 -28.51 21.33 9.43
N ASN A 331 -29.43 21.68 8.55
CA ASN A 331 -30.74 21.01 8.39
C ASN A 331 -30.55 19.61 7.79
N GLN A 332 -30.02 18.67 8.57
CA GLN A 332 -29.91 17.26 8.18
C GLN A 332 -31.04 16.48 8.86
N SER A 333 -31.86 15.80 8.05
CA SER A 333 -32.87 14.87 8.56
C SER A 333 -32.19 13.70 9.26
N ILE A 334 -32.46 13.52 10.55
CA ILE A 334 -32.01 12.35 11.31
C ILE A 334 -32.88 11.16 10.89
N ASN A 335 -32.31 10.23 10.15
CA ASN A 335 -32.97 8.97 9.79
C ASN A 335 -32.49 7.88 10.76
N ALA A 336 -33.13 7.79 11.93
CA ALA A 336 -32.81 6.75 12.89
C ALA A 336 -33.06 5.36 12.28
N LEU A 337 -32.18 4.40 12.59
CA LEU A 337 -32.35 3.02 12.14
C LEU A 337 -33.60 2.43 12.82
N VAL A 338 -34.69 2.33 12.08
CA VAL A 338 -35.89 1.59 12.48
C VAL A 338 -35.81 0.22 11.82
N GLY A 339 -35.77 -0.85 12.64
CA GLY A 339 -35.66 -2.21 12.14
C GLY A 339 -36.80 -2.55 11.19
N SER A 340 -36.49 -3.12 10.02
CA SER A 340 -37.45 -3.35 8.94
C SER A 340 -38.69 -4.16 9.36
N ALA A 341 -38.54 -5.07 10.32
CA ALA A 341 -39.62 -5.90 10.85
C ALA A 341 -40.64 -5.13 11.73
N THR A 342 -40.30 -3.95 12.26
CA THR A 342 -41.22 -3.15 13.10
C THR A 342 -42.40 -2.57 12.30
N LEU A 343 -42.27 -2.48 10.98
CA LEU A 343 -43.31 -2.01 10.07
C LEU A 343 -44.14 -3.15 9.46
N ALA A 344 -43.79 -4.41 9.75
CA ALA A 344 -44.57 -5.56 9.32
C ALA A 344 -45.86 -5.65 10.16
N ARG A 345 -47.02 -5.41 9.53
CA ARG A 345 -48.33 -5.61 10.16
C ARG A 345 -48.67 -7.11 10.15
N CYS A 346 -49.14 -7.63 11.29
CA CYS A 346 -49.66 -9.00 11.42
C CYS A 346 -50.94 -9.23 10.62
#